data_AF-A0A957UEM0-F1
#
_entry.id   AF-A0A957UEM0-F1
#
_cell.length_a   1.000
_cell.length_b   1.000
_cell.length_c   1.000
_cell.angle_alpha   90.00
_cell.angle_beta   90.00
_cell.angle_gamma   90.00
#
_symmetry.space_group_name_H-M   'P 1'
#
loop_
_entity.id
_entity.type
_entity.pdbx_description
1 polymer ?
#
loop_
_entity_poly.entity_id
_entity_poly.type
_entity_poly.pdbx_seq_one_letter_code
_entity_poly.pdbx_strand_id
1 'polypeptide(L)'
;GQFAEGIRLIQQALRQADADQHYSYRTYFTCLLAEAHAYAGQYDKALANLDISMDYYQRNGERFWHAELVRLRGEYRLALGAPPAEVTACYQEAMMIAQGQPAKSLELRAAMSLARLYQQQGDRDAAYTTLSNVYSWFTEGFKTADLREAKALLAELAI
;
A
#
# COMPACT_ATOMS: atom_id res chain seq x y z
N GLY A 1 -16.15 15.27 12.45
CA GLY A 1 -15.63 15.56 11.10
C GLY A 1 -16.04 14.45 10.14
N GLN A 2 -16.04 14.72 8.83
CA GLN A 2 -16.51 13.77 7.80
C GLN A 2 -15.80 12.40 7.85
N PHE A 3 -14.53 12.35 8.27
CA PHE A 3 -13.77 11.11 8.46
C PHE A 3 -14.35 10.19 9.55
N ALA A 4 -14.79 10.75 10.67
CA ALA A 4 -15.33 9.97 11.78
C ALA A 4 -16.64 9.28 11.40
N GLU A 5 -17.47 9.96 10.59
CA GLU A 5 -18.72 9.39 10.10
C GLU A 5 -18.47 8.31 9.03
N GLY A 6 -17.51 8.53 8.12
CA GLY A 6 -17.08 7.51 7.16
C GLY A 6 -16.57 6.23 7.84
N ILE A 7 -15.69 6.36 8.83
CA ILE A 7 -15.19 5.22 9.63
C ILE A 7 -16.35 4.49 10.30
N ARG A 8 -17.30 5.22 10.91
CA ARG A 8 -18.47 4.63 11.57
C ARG A 8 -19.34 3.81 10.62
N LEU A 9 -19.58 4.33 9.41
CA LEU A 9 -20.39 3.66 8.40
C LEU A 9 -19.72 2.37 7.90
N ILE A 10 -18.41 2.39 7.64
CA ILE A 10 -17.69 1.18 7.19
C ILE A 10 -17.63 0.13 8.30
N GLN A 11 -17.39 0.53 9.56
CA GLN A 11 -17.46 -0.38 10.70
C GLN A 11 -18.85 -1.01 10.87
N GLN A 12 -19.91 -0.25 10.60
CA GLN A 12 -21.29 -0.77 10.65
C GLN A 12 -21.54 -1.80 9.54
N ALA A 13 -21.08 -1.53 8.32
CA ALA A 13 -21.18 -2.46 7.20
C ALA A 13 -20.43 -3.77 7.47
N LEU A 14 -19.23 -3.71 8.06
CA LEU A 14 -18.48 -4.90 8.47
C LEU A 14 -19.22 -5.74 9.51
N ARG A 15 -19.78 -5.11 10.56
CA ARG A 15 -20.56 -5.83 11.58
C ARG A 15 -21.79 -6.54 11.00
N GLN A 16 -22.41 -5.97 9.97
CA GLN A 16 -23.55 -6.58 9.28
C GLN A 16 -23.09 -7.76 8.41
N ALA A 17 -22.00 -7.59 7.65
CA ALA A 17 -21.44 -8.66 6.82
C ALA A 17 -21.00 -9.89 7.66
N ASP A 18 -20.54 -9.67 8.90
CA ASP A 18 -20.15 -10.73 9.84
C ASP A 18 -21.32 -11.59 10.30
N ALA A 19 -22.49 -10.98 10.46
CA ALA A 19 -23.71 -11.70 10.84
C ALA A 19 -24.20 -12.61 9.70
N ASP A 20 -23.93 -12.24 8.45
CA ASP A 20 -24.45 -12.91 7.26
C ASP A 20 -23.46 -13.90 6.61
N GLN A 21 -22.26 -14.08 7.19
CA GLN A 21 -21.18 -14.94 6.68
C GLN A 21 -20.75 -14.62 5.23
N HIS A 22 -20.95 -13.39 4.76
CA HIS A 22 -20.50 -12.95 3.44
C HIS A 22 -19.04 -12.48 3.50
N TYR A 23 -18.11 -13.42 3.32
CA TYR A 23 -16.67 -13.18 3.45
C TYR A 23 -16.01 -12.44 2.27
N SER A 24 -16.70 -12.32 1.13
CA SER A 24 -16.14 -11.88 -0.16
C SER A 24 -15.82 -10.37 -0.28
N TYR A 25 -16.24 -9.55 0.68
CA TYR A 25 -15.98 -8.10 0.67
C TYR A 25 -15.22 -7.61 1.90
N ARG A 26 -14.84 -8.54 2.79
CA ARG A 26 -14.27 -8.18 4.09
C ARG A 26 -12.89 -7.56 3.94
N THR A 27 -12.04 -8.16 3.09
CA THR A 27 -10.72 -7.63 2.70
C THR A 27 -10.81 -6.21 2.17
N TYR A 28 -11.80 -5.93 1.32
CA TYR A 28 -12.02 -4.61 0.74
C TYR A 28 -12.42 -3.57 1.81
N PHE A 29 -13.39 -3.89 2.67
CA PHE A 29 -13.83 -2.96 3.71
C PHE A 29 -12.79 -2.73 4.82
N THR A 30 -11.97 -3.74 5.15
CA THR A 30 -10.85 -3.58 6.09
C THR A 30 -9.73 -2.72 5.52
N CYS A 31 -9.43 -2.81 4.21
CA CYS A 31 -8.53 -1.88 3.52
C CYS A 31 -9.07 -0.45 3.59
N LEU A 32 -10.35 -0.26 3.25
CA LEU A 32 -11.00 1.05 3.26
C LEU A 32 -10.99 1.68 4.66
N LEU A 33 -11.17 0.89 5.72
CA LEU A 33 -11.03 1.35 7.10
C LEU A 33 -9.59 1.73 7.45
N ALA A 34 -8.62 0.93 7.03
CA ALA A 34 -7.22 1.23 7.28
C ALA A 34 -6.83 2.57 6.62
N GLU A 35 -7.23 2.78 5.37
CA GLU A 35 -7.04 4.04 4.66
C GLU A 35 -7.76 5.21 5.34
N ALA A 36 -9.04 5.03 5.74
CA ALA A 36 -9.79 6.07 6.44
C ALA A 36 -9.16 6.46 7.78
N HIS A 37 -8.64 5.50 8.53
CA HIS A 37 -7.87 5.76 9.75
C HIS A 37 -6.56 6.48 9.44
N ALA A 38 -5.84 6.10 8.39
CA ALA A 38 -4.61 6.77 7.97
C ALA A 38 -4.86 8.23 7.54
N TYR A 39 -5.93 8.50 6.79
CA TYR A 39 -6.35 9.87 6.45
C TYR A 39 -6.69 10.71 7.70
N ALA A 40 -7.15 10.06 8.78
CA ALA A 40 -7.40 10.72 10.06
C ALA A 40 -6.15 10.80 10.96
N GLY A 41 -4.97 10.39 10.48
CA GLY A 41 -3.71 10.35 11.25
C GLY A 41 -3.66 9.24 12.31
N GLN A 42 -4.60 8.30 12.29
CA GLN A 42 -4.74 7.20 13.27
C GLN A 42 -4.01 5.95 12.77
N TYR A 43 -2.70 6.06 12.54
CA TYR A 43 -1.89 5.01 11.91
C TYR A 43 -1.81 3.70 12.71
N ASP A 44 -1.89 3.79 14.04
CA ASP A 44 -2.02 2.66 14.96
C ASP A 44 -3.28 1.83 14.66
N LYS A 45 -4.43 2.50 14.49
CA LYS A 45 -5.69 1.85 14.12
C LYS A 45 -5.68 1.37 12.68
N ALA A 46 -5.00 2.10 11.79
CA ALA A 46 -4.84 1.68 10.41
C ALA A 46 -4.09 0.34 10.31
N LEU A 47 -2.97 0.19 11.05
CA LEU A 47 -2.23 -1.06 11.13
C LEU A 47 -3.05 -2.21 11.71
N ALA A 48 -3.78 -1.98 12.81
CA ALA A 48 -4.62 -3.01 13.40
C ALA A 48 -5.69 -3.54 12.42
N ASN A 49 -6.32 -2.65 11.63
CA ASN A 49 -7.28 -3.07 10.60
C ASN A 49 -6.62 -3.79 9.42
N LEU A 50 -5.39 -3.40 9.08
CA LEU A 50 -4.61 -4.05 8.04
C LEU A 50 -4.21 -5.48 8.43
N ASP A 51 -3.84 -5.72 9.69
CA ASP A 51 -3.53 -7.05 10.22
C ASP A 51 -4.75 -7.98 10.17
N ILE A 52 -5.93 -7.45 10.52
CA ILE A 52 -7.21 -8.16 10.36
C ILE A 52 -7.45 -8.52 8.88
N SER A 53 -7.21 -7.57 7.96
CA SER A 53 -7.33 -7.81 6.53
C SER A 53 -6.40 -8.93 6.03
N MET A 54 -5.18 -9.00 6.58
CA MET A 54 -4.20 -10.04 6.22
C MET A 54 -4.61 -11.43 6.74
N ASP A 55 -5.19 -11.54 7.94
CA ASP A 55 -5.71 -12.82 8.45
C ASP A 55 -6.85 -13.36 7.57
N TYR A 56 -7.76 -12.48 7.10
CA TYR A 56 -8.80 -12.86 6.14
C TYR A 56 -8.23 -13.24 4.77
N TYR A 57 -7.22 -12.51 4.27
CA TYR A 57 -6.48 -12.87 3.05
C TYR A 57 -5.95 -14.31 3.13
N GLN A 58 -5.33 -14.70 4.25
CA GLN A 58 -4.76 -16.04 4.44
C GLN A 58 -5.84 -17.14 4.44
N ARG A 59 -7.03 -16.84 4.97
CA ARG A 59 -8.14 -17.80 5.09
C ARG A 59 -8.96 -17.95 3.81
N ASN A 60 -9.15 -16.87 3.05
CA ASN A 60 -10.09 -16.84 1.93
C ASN A 60 -9.41 -16.92 0.54
N GLY A 61 -8.08 -16.78 0.47
CA GLY A 61 -7.32 -16.95 -0.78
C GLY A 61 -7.45 -15.81 -1.79
N GLU A 62 -7.96 -14.64 -1.39
CA GLU A 62 -8.09 -13.45 -2.23
C GLU A 62 -6.73 -12.76 -2.44
N ARG A 63 -5.91 -13.26 -3.38
CA ARG A 63 -4.50 -12.86 -3.45
C ARG A 63 -4.20 -11.54 -4.16
N PHE A 64 -5.10 -11.04 -5.00
CA PHE A 64 -4.80 -9.95 -5.94
C PHE A 64 -4.33 -8.63 -5.30
N TRP A 65 -4.71 -8.33 -4.06
CA TRP A 65 -4.36 -7.09 -3.36
C TRP A 65 -3.23 -7.22 -2.33
N HIS A 66 -2.63 -8.40 -2.19
CA HIS A 66 -1.69 -8.69 -1.11
C HIS A 66 -0.46 -7.77 -1.12
N ALA A 67 0.13 -7.52 -2.30
CA ALA A 67 1.24 -6.58 -2.43
C ALA A 67 0.91 -5.19 -1.88
N GLU A 68 -0.31 -4.71 -2.13
CA GLU A 68 -0.73 -3.39 -1.66
C GLU A 68 -0.93 -3.34 -0.14
N LEU A 69 -1.49 -4.40 0.44
CA LEU A 69 -1.60 -4.53 1.89
C LEU A 69 -0.23 -4.42 2.56
N VAL A 70 0.76 -5.18 2.07
CA VAL A 70 2.11 -5.15 2.63
C VAL A 70 2.77 -3.78 2.44
N ARG A 71 2.54 -3.12 1.30
CA ARG A 71 3.02 -1.75 1.05
C ARG A 71 2.43 -0.74 2.04
N LEU A 72 1.11 -0.76 2.25
CA LEU A 72 0.43 0.13 3.22
C LEU A 72 0.91 -0.12 4.66
N ARG A 73 1.26 -1.36 5.00
CA ARG A 73 1.90 -1.67 6.29
C ARG A 73 3.19 -0.89 6.48
N GLY A 74 4.01 -0.81 5.43
CA GLY A 74 5.22 0.00 5.40
C GLY A 74 4.92 1.49 5.61
N GLU A 75 3.96 2.05 4.87
CA GLU A 75 3.54 3.46 5.01
C GLU A 75 3.14 3.81 6.44
N TYR A 76 2.31 2.98 7.06
CA TYR A 76 1.79 3.26 8.40
C TYR A 76 2.87 3.08 9.47
N ARG A 77 3.77 2.09 9.30
CA ARG A 77 4.94 1.92 10.18
C ARG A 77 5.89 3.11 10.07
N LEU A 78 6.15 3.61 8.85
CA LEU A 78 6.96 4.80 8.64
C LEU A 78 6.35 6.02 9.35
N ALA A 79 5.04 6.22 9.22
CA ALA A 79 4.33 7.32 9.88
C ALA A 79 4.38 7.23 11.42
N LEU A 80 4.50 6.01 11.97
CA LEU A 80 4.69 5.78 13.41
C LEU A 80 6.16 5.82 13.86
N GLY A 81 7.10 6.15 12.97
CA GLY A 81 8.52 6.28 13.29
C GLY A 81 9.25 4.94 13.43
N ALA A 82 8.77 3.88 12.78
CA ALA A 82 9.47 2.60 12.75
C ALA A 82 10.87 2.74 12.12
N PRO A 83 11.83 1.87 12.49
CA PRO A 83 13.17 1.89 11.91
C PRO A 83 13.12 1.76 10.38
N PRO A 84 13.95 2.52 9.63
CA PRO A 84 13.90 2.48 8.17
C PRO A 84 14.11 1.09 7.58
N ALA A 85 14.91 0.23 8.23
CA ALA A 85 15.10 -1.16 7.79
C ALA A 85 13.80 -1.98 7.79
N GLU A 86 12.91 -1.79 8.77
CA GLU A 86 11.63 -2.49 8.82
C GLU A 86 10.66 -2.00 7.74
N VAL A 87 10.68 -0.69 7.46
CA VAL A 87 9.88 -0.07 6.41
C VAL A 87 10.36 -0.54 5.03
N THR A 88 11.69 -0.52 4.80
CA THR A 88 12.31 -1.06 3.58
C THR A 88 11.92 -2.51 3.35
N ALA A 89 11.98 -3.35 4.40
CA ALA A 89 11.58 -4.75 4.30
C ALA A 89 10.12 -4.92 3.85
N CYS A 90 9.20 -4.07 4.34
CA CYS A 90 7.81 -4.10 3.88
C CYS A 90 7.68 -3.77 2.39
N TYR A 91 8.35 -2.72 1.91
CA TYR A 91 8.26 -2.36 0.49
C TYR A 91 8.91 -3.39 -0.43
N GLN A 92 10.04 -3.98 -0.03
CA GLN A 92 10.68 -5.06 -0.77
C GLN A 92 9.80 -6.32 -0.81
N GLU A 93 9.18 -6.69 0.31
CA GLU A 93 8.21 -7.78 0.37
C GLU A 93 7.02 -7.54 -0.56
N ALA A 94 6.45 -6.32 -0.54
CA ALA A 94 5.37 -5.92 -1.45
C ALA A 94 5.76 -6.06 -2.93
N MET A 95 6.98 -5.64 -3.30
CA MET A 95 7.50 -5.81 -4.66
C MET A 95 7.63 -7.30 -5.04
N MET A 96 8.19 -8.13 -4.16
CA MET A 96 8.32 -9.58 -4.40
C MET A 96 6.95 -10.25 -4.60
N ILE A 97 5.96 -9.91 -3.76
CA ILE A 97 4.59 -10.42 -3.90
C ILE A 97 4.01 -9.97 -5.24
N ALA A 98 4.14 -8.68 -5.61
CA ALA A 98 3.61 -8.14 -6.85
C ALA A 98 4.18 -8.85 -8.09
N GLN A 99 5.48 -9.16 -8.08
CA GLN A 99 6.16 -9.92 -9.13
C GLN A 99 5.64 -11.36 -9.24
N GLY A 100 5.32 -12.00 -8.10
CA GLY A 100 4.74 -13.35 -8.07
C GLY A 100 3.29 -13.43 -8.54
N GLN A 101 2.52 -12.33 -8.48
CA GLN A 101 1.11 -12.26 -8.91
C GLN A 101 0.90 -11.49 -10.23
N PRO A 102 1.92 -11.46 -11.11
CA PRO A 102 2.09 -10.52 -12.22
C PRO A 102 1.41 -9.13 -12.13
N ALA A 103 1.33 -8.49 -10.95
CA ALA A 103 0.62 -7.22 -10.77
C ALA A 103 1.57 -6.02 -10.88
N LYS A 104 1.94 -5.65 -12.11
CA LYS A 104 2.94 -4.60 -12.36
C LYS A 104 2.57 -3.22 -11.81
N SER A 105 1.29 -2.84 -11.80
CA SER A 105 0.86 -1.59 -11.16
C SER A 105 1.15 -1.56 -9.65
N LEU A 106 0.98 -2.70 -8.96
CA LEU A 106 1.26 -2.81 -7.53
C LEU A 106 2.76 -2.81 -7.25
N GLU A 107 3.55 -3.43 -8.14
CA GLU A 107 5.01 -3.34 -8.08
C GLU A 107 5.47 -1.89 -8.22
N LEU A 108 4.88 -1.11 -9.15
CA LEU A 108 5.20 0.30 -9.34
C LEU A 108 4.92 1.13 -8.08
N ARG A 109 3.78 0.93 -7.44
CA ARG A 109 3.42 1.65 -6.20
C ARG A 109 4.40 1.33 -5.06
N ALA A 110 4.78 0.06 -4.91
CA ALA A 110 5.78 -0.34 -3.91
C ALA A 110 7.16 0.24 -4.23
N ALA A 111 7.58 0.23 -5.50
CA ALA A 111 8.84 0.82 -5.95
C ALA A 111 8.89 2.33 -5.73
N MET A 112 7.80 3.07 -5.96
CA MET A 112 7.72 4.50 -5.63
C MET A 112 7.88 4.75 -4.13
N SER A 113 7.22 3.95 -3.30
CA SER A 113 7.30 4.07 -1.83
C SER A 113 8.74 3.84 -1.34
N LEU A 114 9.40 2.80 -1.87
CA LEU A 114 10.81 2.50 -1.57
C LEU A 114 11.76 3.59 -2.10
N ALA A 115 11.53 4.11 -3.31
CA ALA A 115 12.33 5.18 -3.87
C ALA A 115 12.24 6.47 -3.03
N ARG A 116 11.05 6.83 -2.53
CA ARG A 116 10.88 7.97 -1.61
C ARG A 116 11.63 7.75 -0.30
N LEU A 117 11.63 6.53 0.24
CA LEU A 117 12.39 6.20 1.45
C LEU A 117 13.91 6.33 1.24
N TYR A 118 14.43 5.82 0.12
CA TYR A 118 15.85 6.00 -0.22
C TYR A 118 16.22 7.47 -0.45
N GLN A 119 15.36 8.24 -1.12
CA GLN A 119 15.55 9.68 -1.28
C GLN A 119 15.63 10.40 0.08
N GLN A 120 14.76 10.06 1.03
CA GLN A 120 14.80 10.61 2.40
C GLN A 120 16.08 10.25 3.15
N GLN A 121 16.68 9.10 2.84
CA GLN A 121 17.97 8.67 3.40
C GLN A 121 19.18 9.28 2.67
N GLY A 122 18.95 10.04 1.60
CA GLY A 122 20.01 10.64 0.78
C GLY A 122 20.58 9.71 -0.30
N ASP A 123 20.06 8.48 -0.46
CA ASP A 123 20.51 7.52 -1.48
C ASP A 123 19.68 7.68 -2.76
N ARG A 124 20.00 8.74 -3.51
CA ARG A 124 19.28 9.11 -4.73
C ARG A 124 19.47 8.10 -5.86
N ASP A 125 20.65 7.49 -5.94
CA ASP A 125 20.98 6.50 -6.98
C ASP A 125 20.17 5.22 -6.78
N ALA A 126 20.05 4.73 -5.54
CA ALA A 126 19.19 3.60 -5.21
C ALA A 126 17.72 3.93 -5.47
N ALA A 127 17.26 5.15 -5.13
CA ALA A 127 15.91 5.60 -5.40
C ALA A 127 15.58 5.59 -6.91
N TYR A 128 16.45 6.20 -7.72
CA TYR A 128 16.27 6.29 -9.17
C TYR A 128 16.30 4.90 -9.82
N THR A 129 17.28 4.07 -9.45
CA THR A 129 17.44 2.72 -10.00
C THR A 129 16.22 1.84 -9.67
N THR A 130 15.76 1.88 -8.43
CA THR A 130 14.59 1.09 -7.98
C THR A 130 13.35 1.41 -8.80
N LEU A 131 13.03 2.70 -8.97
CA LEU A 131 11.82 3.12 -9.66
C LEU A 131 11.93 2.97 -11.19
N SER A 132 13.07 3.31 -11.78
CA SER A 132 13.25 3.29 -13.24
C SER A 132 13.18 1.87 -13.82
N ASN A 133 13.70 0.88 -13.09
CA ASN A 133 13.60 -0.53 -13.46
C ASN A 133 12.16 -1.01 -13.61
N VAL A 134 11.25 -0.57 -12.73
CA VAL A 134 9.83 -0.95 -12.82
C VAL A 134 9.10 -0.10 -13.84
N TYR A 135 9.34 1.21 -13.88
CA TYR A 135 8.68 2.13 -14.79
C TYR A 135 8.95 1.82 -16.27
N SER A 136 10.17 1.40 -16.61
CA SER A 136 10.57 1.05 -17.99
C SER A 136 9.87 -0.18 -18.56
N TRP A 137 9.23 -1.00 -17.73
CA TRP A 137 8.45 -2.15 -18.19
C TRP A 137 7.14 -1.72 -18.88
N PHE A 138 6.57 -0.57 -18.50
CA PHE A 138 5.30 -0.10 -19.04
C PHE A 138 5.47 0.47 -20.45
N THR A 139 4.60 0.04 -21.36
CA THR A 139 4.51 0.56 -22.74
C THR A 139 3.24 1.37 -22.99
N GLU A 140 2.27 1.28 -22.08
CA GLU A 140 0.99 1.96 -22.12
C GLU A 140 0.55 2.42 -20.72
N GLY A 141 -0.61 3.06 -20.62
CA GLY A 141 -1.15 3.48 -19.33
C GLY A 141 -0.51 4.74 -18.75
N PHE A 142 0.42 5.42 -19.43
CA PHE A 142 1.11 6.63 -18.94
C PHE A 142 0.21 7.82 -18.53
N LYS A 143 -1.11 7.72 -18.76
CA LYS A 143 -2.11 8.69 -18.30
C LYS A 143 -2.72 8.34 -16.93
N THR A 144 -2.49 7.14 -16.39
CA THR A 144 -2.95 6.75 -15.06
C THR A 144 -2.24 7.56 -13.99
N ALA A 145 -2.86 7.68 -12.81
CA ALA A 145 -2.30 8.43 -11.69
C ALA A 145 -0.91 7.89 -11.30
N ASP A 146 -0.79 6.58 -11.11
CA ASP A 146 0.46 5.93 -10.68
C ASP A 146 1.62 6.19 -11.65
N LEU A 147 1.40 6.07 -12.97
CA LEU A 147 2.48 6.29 -13.95
C LEU A 147 2.84 7.76 -14.10
N ARG A 148 1.88 8.68 -13.94
CA ARG A 148 2.19 10.11 -13.92
C ARG A 148 3.02 10.49 -12.68
N GLU A 149 2.67 9.94 -11.53
CA GLU A 149 3.41 10.15 -10.29
C GLU A 149 4.82 9.56 -10.37
N ALA A 150 4.96 8.32 -10.85
CA ALA A 150 6.26 7.68 -11.02
C ALA A 150 7.18 8.48 -11.95
N LYS A 151 6.64 9.02 -13.05
CA LYS A 151 7.38 9.88 -13.97
C LYS A 151 7.85 11.17 -13.30
N ALA A 152 7.00 11.81 -12.51
CA ALA A 152 7.35 13.02 -11.79
C ALA A 152 8.47 12.75 -10.78
N LEU A 153 8.35 11.67 -10.00
CA LEU A 153 9.37 11.26 -9.04
C LEU A 153 10.71 10.92 -9.73
N LEU A 154 10.69 10.23 -10.87
CA LEU A 154 11.91 9.98 -11.65
C LEU A 154 12.58 11.28 -12.13
N ALA A 155 11.80 12.27 -12.56
CA ALA A 155 12.33 13.57 -12.96
C ALA A 155 12.96 14.33 -11.78
N GLU A 156 12.35 14.26 -10.59
CA GLU A 156 12.91 14.82 -9.36
C GLU A 156 14.23 14.12 -8.99
N LEU A 157 14.31 12.79 -9.12
CA LEU A 157 15.49 12.01 -8.77
C LEU A 157 16.66 12.18 -9.74
N ALA A 158 16.42 12.65 -10.97
CA ALA A 158 17.44 12.83 -12.00
C ALA A 158 18.25 14.15 -11.89
N ILE A 159 17.90 15.03 -10.95
CA ILE A 159 18.56 16.32 -10.67
C ILE A 159 19.48 16.17 -9.46
#